data_AF-A0A2T0X5H8-F1
#
_entry.id   AF-A0A2T0X5H8-F1
#
_cell.length_a   1.000
_cell.length_b   1.000
_cell.length_c   1.000
_cell.angle_alpha   90.00
_cell.angle_beta   90.00
_cell.angle_gamma   90.00
#
_symmetry.space_group_name_H-M   'P 1'
#
loop_
_entity.id
_entity.type
_entity.pdbx_description
1 polymer ?
#
loop_
_entity_poly.entity_id
_entity_poly.type
_entity_poly.pdbx_seq_one_letter_code
_entity_poly.pdbx_strand_id
1 'polypeptide(L)' 'MSAISTTQCEQVLLSSSDLSKASLATRILIGRLRNEVKGAPDSLGEKAAELAKFASENDYAANDLANL' A
#
# COMPACT_ATOMS: atom_id res chain seq x y z
N MET A 1 15.39 -7.98 6.28
CA MET A 1 14.10 -7.28 6.41
C MET A 1 14.19 -6.04 5.55
N SER A 2 13.77 -6.14 4.29
CA SER A 2 13.82 -5.01 3.37
C SER A 2 12.69 -4.05 3.73
N ALA A 3 13.04 -2.87 4.23
CA ALA A 3 12.07 -1.81 4.49
C ALA A 3 11.37 -1.48 3.18
N ILE A 4 10.03 -1.49 3.17
CA ILE A 4 9.27 -1.11 1.98
C ILE A 4 9.44 0.38 1.77
N SER A 5 9.90 0.74 0.57
CA SER A 5 10.13 2.13 0.20
C SER A 5 8.81 2.83 -0.08
N THR A 6 8.72 4.12 0.26
CA THR A 6 7.54 4.95 -0.06
C THR A 6 7.23 4.93 -1.56
N THR A 7 8.26 4.87 -2.41
CA THR A 7 8.11 4.74 -3.86
C THR A 7 7.42 3.45 -4.30
N GLN A 8 7.69 2.31 -3.63
CA GLN A 8 6.94 1.07 -3.89
C GLN A 8 5.48 1.20 -3.47
N CYS A 9 5.20 1.84 -2.33
CA CYS A 9 3.84 2.12 -1.90
C CYS A 9 3.09 3.00 -2.91
N GLU A 10 3.72 4.05 -3.43
CA GLU A 10 3.15 4.91 -4.48
C GLU A 10 2.83 4.09 -5.74
N GLN A 11 3.73 3.22 -6.17
CA GLN A 11 3.49 2.34 -7.32
C GLN A 11 2.31 1.40 -7.08
N VAL A 12 2.17 0.81 -5.89
CA VAL A 12 1.03 -0.04 -5.53
C VAL A 12 -0.28 0.74 -5.52
N LEU A 13 -0.27 2.01 -5.10
CA LEU A 13 -1.45 2.88 -5.09
C LEU A 13 -1.84 3.37 -6.49
N LEU A 14 -0.87 3.53 -7.39
CA LEU A 14 -1.12 3.90 -8.79
C LEU A 14 -1.42 2.69 -9.69
N SER A 15 -0.95 1.50 -9.31
CA SER A 15 -1.14 0.28 -10.07
C SER A 15 -2.51 -0.34 -9.84
N SER A 16 -2.89 -1.22 -10.76
CA SER A 16 -3.99 -2.18 -10.58
C SER A 16 -3.44 -3.57 -10.19
N SER A 17 -2.35 -3.63 -9.40
CA SER A 17 -1.76 -4.90 -8.97
C SER A 17 -2.82 -5.77 -8.29
N ASP A 18 -2.80 -7.06 -8.62
CA ASP A 18 -3.69 -8.06 -8.04
C ASP A 18 -3.36 -8.28 -6.56
N LEU A 19 -4.30 -7.92 -5.70
CA LEU A 19 -4.17 -8.03 -4.24
C LEU A 19 -4.67 -9.37 -3.70
N SER A 20 -5.08 -10.31 -4.56
CA SER A 20 -5.70 -11.57 -4.16
C SER A 20 -4.84 -12.42 -3.23
N LYS A 21 -3.51 -12.30 -3.36
CA LYS A 21 -2.52 -13.00 -2.52
C LYS A 21 -2.22 -12.28 -1.20
N ALA A 22 -2.58 -11.01 -1.07
CA ALA A 22 -2.37 -10.24 0.14
C ALA A 22 -3.41 -10.59 1.20
N SER A 23 -3.09 -10.35 2.48
CA SER A 23 -4.05 -10.45 3.57
C SER A 23 -5.28 -9.54 3.35
N LEU A 24 -6.41 -9.91 3.95
CA LEU A 24 -7.65 -9.15 3.82
C LEU A 24 -7.49 -7.70 4.32
N ALA A 25 -6.75 -7.51 5.42
CA ALA A 25 -6.47 -6.18 5.96
C ALA A 25 -5.69 -5.32 4.96
N THR A 26 -4.61 -5.86 4.38
CA THR A 26 -3.82 -5.18 3.34
C THR A 26 -4.68 -4.85 2.11
N ARG A 27 -5.53 -5.78 1.68
CA ARG A 27 -6.49 -5.57 0.58
C ARG A 27 -7.44 -4.41 0.81
N ILE A 28 -8.07 -4.38 1.98
CA ILE A 28 -9.03 -3.33 2.34
C ILE A 28 -8.32 -1.99 2.41
N LEU A 29 -7.14 -1.92 3.03
CA LEU A 29 -6.36 -0.70 3.15
C LEU A 29 -5.95 -0.16 1.78
N ILE A 30 -5.28 -0.98 0.95
CA ILE A 30 -4.85 -0.56 -0.39
C ILE A 30 -6.06 -0.15 -1.24
N GLY A 31 -7.17 -0.88 -1.18
CA GLY A 31 -8.39 -0.53 -1.91
C GLY A 31 -8.95 0.83 -1.50
N ARG A 32 -8.96 1.13 -0.19
CA ARG A 32 -9.36 2.44 0.33
C ARG A 32 -8.41 3.54 -0.16
N LEU A 33 -7.10 3.36 0.02
CA LEU A 33 -6.09 4.34 -0.35
C LEU A 33 -6.10 4.61 -1.87
N ARG A 34 -6.27 3.58 -2.72
CA ARG A 34 -6.44 3.73 -4.17
C ARG A 34 -7.65 4.60 -4.53
N ASN A 35 -8.77 4.42 -3.84
CA ASN A 35 -9.97 5.22 -4.07
C ASN A 35 -9.79 6.69 -3.62
N GLU A 36 -9.12 6.90 -2.49
CA GLU A 36 -8.80 8.24 -1.99
C GLU A 36 -7.85 8.97 -2.95
N VAL A 37 -6.80 8.31 -3.43
CA VAL A 37 -5.87 8.87 -4.43
C VAL A 37 -6.57 9.15 -5.76
N LYS A 38 -7.52 8.30 -6.19
CA LYS A 38 -8.35 8.59 -7.38
C LYS A 38 -9.19 9.86 -7.24
N GLY A 39 -9.69 10.15 -6.04
CA GLY A 39 -10.46 11.37 -5.76
C GLY A 39 -9.60 12.60 -5.50
N ALA A 40 -8.38 12.40 -4.97
CA ALA A 40 -7.43 13.44 -4.61
C ALA A 40 -6.00 13.00 -4.96
N PRO A 41 -5.55 13.17 -6.22
CA PRO A 41 -4.23 12.72 -6.67
C PRO A 41 -3.07 13.35 -5.91
N ASP A 42 -3.26 14.57 -5.40
CA ASP A 42 -2.26 15.30 -4.62
C ASP A 42 -1.96 14.63 -3.26
N SER A 43 -2.85 13.76 -2.78
CA SER A 43 -2.68 13.03 -1.53
C SER A 43 -1.82 11.75 -1.65
N LEU A 44 -1.33 11.42 -2.86
CA LEU A 44 -0.55 10.20 -3.12
C LEU A 44 0.60 10.01 -2.13
N GLY A 45 1.41 11.05 -1.91
CA GLY A 45 2.59 10.96 -1.02
C GLY A 45 2.20 10.70 0.44
N GLU A 46 1.15 11.37 0.94
CA GLU A 46 0.64 11.16 2.29
C GLU A 46 0.09 9.74 2.47
N LYS A 47 -0.64 9.24 1.48
CA LYS A 47 -1.25 7.90 1.49
C LYS A 47 -0.22 6.79 1.34
N ALA A 48 0.85 7.04 0.57
CA ALA A 48 1.99 6.13 0.49
C ALA A 48 2.76 6.04 1.81
N ALA A 49 2.93 7.17 2.52
CA ALA A 49 3.52 7.19 3.85
C ALA A 49 2.64 6.45 4.88
N GLU A 50 1.31 6.59 4.80
CA GLU A 50 0.36 5.83 5.61
C GLU A 50 0.49 4.32 5.38
N LEU A 51 0.57 3.89 4.11
CA LEU A 51 0.76 2.48 3.76
C LEU A 51 2.11 1.93 4.24
N ALA A 52 3.19 2.71 4.10
CA ALA A 52 4.52 2.34 4.58
C ALA A 52 4.54 2.21 6.12
N LYS A 53 3.87 3.14 6.82
CA LYS A 53 3.72 3.07 8.27
C LYS A 53 2.94 1.82 8.69
N PHE A 54 1.82 1.53 8.03
CA PHE A 54 1.05 0.31 8.29
C PHE A 54 1.88 -0.96 8.10
N ALA A 55 2.69 -1.02 7.04
CA ALA A 55 3.62 -2.12 6.79
C ALA A 55 4.70 -2.23 7.87
N SER A 56 5.18 -1.11 8.42
CA SER A 56 6.16 -1.11 9.50
C SER A 56 5.59 -1.61 10.84
N GLU A 57 4.29 -1.41 11.07
CA GLU A 57 3.59 -1.86 12.28
C GLU A 57 3.08 -3.31 12.17
N ASN A 58 3.03 -3.87 10.96
CA ASN A 58 2.43 -5.18 10.68
C ASN A 58 3.33 -6.02 9.76
N ASP A 59 4.00 -7.03 10.32
CA ASP A 59 4.91 -7.93 9.58
C ASP A 59 4.25 -8.63 8.39
N TYR A 60 2.97 -9.00 8.53
CA TYR A 60 2.22 -9.62 7.43
C TYR A 60 1.98 -8.65 6.27
N ALA A 61 1.77 -7.36 6.55
CA ALA A 61 1.53 -6.35 5.53
C ALA A 61 2.83 -6.00 4.79
N ALA A 62 3.95 -5.94 5.51
CA ALA A 62 5.26 -5.85 4.89
C ALA A 62 5.54 -7.07 3.99
N ASN A 63 5.20 -8.28 4.42
CA ASN A 63 5.36 -9.46 3.59
C ASN A 63 4.42 -9.46 2.37
N ASP A 64 3.17 -9.04 2.54
CA ASP A 64 2.20 -8.92 1.45
C ASP A 64 2.71 -7.95 0.37
N LEU A 65 3.15 -6.75 0.78
CA LEU A 65 3.65 -5.70 -0.11
C LEU A 65 4.98 -6.04 -0.78
N ALA A 66 5.82 -6.85 -0.14
CA ALA A 66 7.05 -7.36 -0.75
C ALA A 66 6.79 -8.41 -1.85
N ASN A 67 5.60 -9.03 -1.86
CA ASN A 67 5.22 -10.10 -2.79
C ASN A 67 4.16 -9.67 -3.83
N LEU A 68 3.86 -8.37 -3.90
CA LEU A 68 2.92 -7.74 -4.84
C LEU A 68 3.61 -7.28 -6.14
#